data_AF-A0A5E8VN11-F1
#
_entry.id   AF-A0A5E8VN11-F1
#
_cell.length_a   1.000
_cell.length_b   1.000
_cell.length_c   1.000
_cell.angle_alpha   90.00
_cell.angle_beta   90.00
_cell.angle_gamma   90.00
#
_symmetry.space_group_name_H-M   'P 1'
#
loop_
_entity.id
_entity.type
_entity.pdbx_description
1 polymer ?
#
loop_
_entity_poly.entity_id
_entity_poly.type
_entity_poly.pdbx_seq_one_letter_code
_entity_poly.pdbx_strand_id
1 'polypeptide(L)'
;MRTKKSSDLISATGLIKLMTHTLMGAALGLAFSLALILCNPAVASLLNNGGSQAAIVFALTLVTTFAIGATLTGVVFILTEDKQS
;
A
#
# COMPACT_ATOMS: atom_id res chain seq x y z
N MET A 1 14.78 -11.97 29.07
CA MET A 1 13.65 -11.33 28.36
C MET A 1 13.08 -12.35 27.38
N ARG A 2 11.89 -12.90 27.67
CA ARG A 2 11.21 -13.80 26.73
C ARG A 2 10.62 -12.93 25.63
N THR A 3 11.12 -13.05 24.40
CA THR A 3 10.49 -12.46 23.21
C THR A 3 9.09 -13.08 23.09
N LYS A 4 8.08 -12.41 23.64
CA LYS A 4 6.69 -12.66 23.28
C LYS A 4 6.58 -12.30 21.79
N LYS A 5 6.75 -13.30 20.93
CA LYS A 5 6.48 -13.18 19.50
C LYS A 5 5.02 -12.77 19.40
N SER A 6 4.78 -11.62 18.79
CA SER A 6 3.50 -10.94 18.63
C SER A 6 2.45 -11.94 18.14
N SER A 7 1.65 -12.44 19.07
CA SER A 7 0.64 -13.47 18.78
C SER A 7 -0.46 -12.90 17.89
N ASP A 8 -0.65 -11.58 17.89
CA ASP A 8 -1.69 -10.90 17.13
C ASP A 8 -1.34 -10.68 15.67
N LEU A 9 -0.07 -10.49 15.29
CA LEU A 9 0.33 -10.49 13.87
C LEU A 9 0.05 -11.85 13.18
N ILE A 10 0.05 -12.94 13.94
CA ILE A 10 -0.22 -14.31 13.47
C ILE A 10 -1.70 -14.69 13.71
N SER A 11 -2.43 -13.89 14.49
CA SER A 11 -3.87 -14.05 14.72
C SER A 11 -4.66 -13.71 13.46
N ALA A 12 -5.80 -14.37 13.29
CA ALA A 12 -6.72 -14.08 12.18
C ALA A 12 -7.13 -12.60 12.17
N THR A 13 -7.31 -11.98 13.33
CA THR A 13 -7.68 -10.56 13.45
C THR A 13 -6.56 -9.62 12.98
N GLY A 14 -5.32 -9.87 13.38
CA GLY A 14 -4.19 -9.04 12.93
C GLY A 14 -3.88 -9.23 11.44
N LEU A 15 -4.08 -10.44 10.90
CA LEU A 15 -3.98 -10.68 9.46
C LEU A 15 -5.04 -9.92 8.68
N ILE A 16 -6.30 -9.93 9.14
CA ILE A 16 -7.39 -9.16 8.51
C ILE A 16 -7.08 -7.66 8.57
N LYS A 17 -6.66 -7.15 9.72
CA LYS A 17 -6.30 -5.74 9.89
C LYS A 17 -5.15 -5.32 8.98
N LEU A 18 -4.14 -6.18 8.83
CA LEU A 18 -3.04 -5.96 7.91
C LEU A 18 -3.52 -5.95 6.45
N MET A 19 -4.34 -6.91 6.05
CA MET A 19 -4.96 -6.95 4.72
C MET A 19 -5.78 -5.69 4.43
N THR A 20 -6.53 -5.18 5.42
CA THR A 20 -7.27 -3.92 5.28
C THR A 20 -6.33 -2.75 5.00
N HIS A 21 -5.21 -2.63 5.71
CA HIS A 21 -4.21 -1.61 5.45
C HIS A 21 -3.57 -1.75 4.07
N THR A 22 -3.23 -2.97 3.65
CA THR A 22 -2.70 -3.23 2.31
C THR A 22 -3.71 -2.83 1.22
N LEU A 23 -4.98 -3.22 1.36
CA LEU A 23 -6.06 -2.87 0.43
C LEU A 23 -6.31 -1.36 0.38
N MET A 24 -6.30 -0.68 1.54
CA MET A 24 -6.38 0.77 1.60
C MET A 24 -5.22 1.43 0.85
N GLY A 25 -3.99 0.96 1.08
CA GLY A 25 -2.81 1.44 0.35
C GLY A 25 -2.93 1.21 -1.15
N ALA A 26 -3.33 0.01 -1.57
CA ALA A 26 -3.52 -0.30 -2.99
C ALA A 26 -4.58 0.60 -3.64
N ALA A 27 -5.72 0.84 -2.96
CA ALA A 27 -6.78 1.72 -3.43
C ALA A 27 -6.29 3.18 -3.56
N LEU A 28 -5.56 3.68 -2.55
CA LEU A 28 -4.97 5.02 -2.60
C LEU A 28 -3.93 5.16 -3.71
N GLY A 29 -3.06 4.17 -3.89
CA GLY A 29 -2.08 4.17 -4.97
C GLY A 29 -2.73 4.15 -6.36
N LEU A 30 -3.84 3.42 -6.51
CA LEU A 30 -4.60 3.37 -7.76
C LEU A 30 -5.30 4.71 -8.04
N ALA A 31 -5.99 5.25 -7.04
CA ALA A 31 -6.63 6.56 -7.13
C ALA A 31 -5.62 7.67 -7.44
N PHE A 32 -4.47 7.65 -6.77
CA PHE A 32 -3.38 8.61 -7.00
C PHE A 32 -2.79 8.47 -8.41
N SER A 33 -2.59 7.24 -8.89
CA SER A 33 -2.15 6.98 -10.27
C SER A 33 -3.13 7.57 -11.29
N LEU A 34 -4.43 7.30 -11.14
CA LEU A 34 -5.46 7.88 -12.02
C LEU A 34 -5.48 9.40 -11.94
N ALA A 35 -5.40 9.98 -10.74
CA ALA A 35 -5.38 11.42 -10.56
C ALA A 35 -4.18 12.05 -11.30
N LEU A 36 -2.99 11.46 -11.22
CA LEU A 36 -1.82 11.93 -11.97
C LEU A 36 -2.03 11.82 -13.49
N ILE A 37 -2.61 10.73 -13.97
CA ILE A 37 -2.87 10.54 -15.40
C ILE A 37 -3.89 11.56 -15.93
N LEU A 38 -4.96 11.85 -15.18
CA LEU A 38 -6.03 12.76 -15.60
C LEU A 38 -5.69 14.24 -15.40
N CYS A 39 -5.00 14.58 -14.31
CA CYS A 39 -4.82 15.97 -13.90
C CYS A 39 -3.43 16.52 -14.24
N ASN A 40 -2.44 15.68 -14.55
CA ASN A 40 -1.08 16.12 -14.85
C ASN A 40 -0.70 15.88 -16.33
N PRO A 41 -0.65 16.93 -17.16
CA PRO A 41 -0.38 16.77 -18.60
C PRO A 41 1.04 16.28 -18.89
N ALA A 42 2.01 16.52 -18.00
CA ALA A 42 3.38 16.02 -18.17
C ALA A 42 3.42 14.49 -17.97
N VAL A 43 2.76 13.99 -16.93
CA VAL A 43 2.63 12.53 -16.69
C VAL A 43 1.87 11.87 -17.85
N ALA A 44 0.75 12.44 -18.27
CA ALA A 44 -0.01 11.93 -19.40
C ALA A 44 0.82 11.86 -20.69
N SER A 45 1.59 12.93 -20.98
CA SER A 45 2.46 12.98 -22.18
C SER A 45 3.57 11.94 -22.11
N LEU A 46 4.22 11.77 -20.95
CA LEU A 46 5.25 10.75 -20.75
C LEU A 46 4.72 9.33 -20.96
N LEU A 47 3.54 9.03 -20.41
CA LEU A 47 2.91 7.72 -20.57
C LEU A 47 2.44 7.47 -22.00
N ASN A 48 1.94 8.49 -22.70
CA ASN A 48 1.55 8.37 -24.10
C ASN A 48 2.76 8.05 -25.00
N ASN A 49 3.93 8.64 -24.72
CA ASN A 49 5.17 8.32 -25.42
C ASN A 49 5.65 6.87 -25.15
N GLY A 50 5.41 6.35 -23.95
CA GLY A 50 5.76 4.98 -23.56
C GLY A 50 4.72 3.91 -23.92
N GLY A 51 3.56 4.31 -24.45
CA GLY A 51 2.45 3.41 -24.81
C GLY A 51 1.74 2.75 -23.61
N SER A 52 0.85 1.80 -23.91
CA SER A 52 -0.01 1.13 -22.91
C SER A 52 0.79 0.43 -21.81
N GLN A 53 1.96 -0.16 -22.15
CA GLN A 53 2.81 -0.84 -21.18
C GLN A 53 3.37 0.13 -20.13
N ALA A 54 3.74 1.36 -20.50
CA ALA A 54 4.22 2.36 -19.56
C ALA A 54 3.14 2.76 -18.54
N ALA A 55 1.89 2.93 -18.99
CA ALA A 55 0.76 3.24 -18.10
C ALA A 55 0.49 2.12 -17.08
N ILE A 56 0.56 0.86 -17.52
CA ILE A 56 0.40 -0.31 -16.65
C ILE A 56 1.53 -0.37 -15.62
N VAL A 57 2.78 -0.28 -16.06
CA VAL A 57 3.95 -0.33 -15.16
C VAL A 57 3.93 0.83 -14.17
N PHE A 58 3.57 2.03 -14.61
CA PHE A 58 3.41 3.21 -13.75
C PHE A 58 2.35 2.98 -12.67
N ALA A 59 1.14 2.58 -13.06
CA ALA A 59 0.05 2.33 -12.12
C ALA A 59 0.41 1.22 -11.13
N LEU A 60 0.94 0.08 -11.61
CA LEU A 60 1.36 -1.02 -10.75
C LEU A 60 2.45 -0.58 -9.76
N THR A 61 3.45 0.17 -10.22
CA THR A 61 4.53 0.65 -9.35
C THR A 61 3.99 1.53 -8.23
N LEU A 62 3.11 2.48 -8.54
CA LEU A 62 2.49 3.34 -7.53
C LEU A 62 1.58 2.57 -6.58
N VAL A 63 0.69 1.72 -7.09
CA VAL A 63 -0.19 0.85 -6.29
C VAL A 63 0.64 0.00 -5.32
N THR A 64 1.67 -0.68 -5.81
CA THR A 64 2.55 -1.51 -4.99
C THR A 64 3.28 -0.69 -3.93
N THR A 65 3.80 0.49 -4.28
CA THR A 65 4.51 1.36 -3.34
C THR A 65 3.60 1.80 -2.20
N PHE A 66 2.39 2.27 -2.51
CA PHE A 66 1.42 2.66 -1.48
C PHE A 66 0.95 1.46 -0.65
N ALA A 67 0.72 0.30 -1.29
CA ALA A 67 0.36 -0.92 -0.59
C ALA A 67 1.46 -1.34 0.41
N ILE A 68 2.74 -1.31 0.01
CA ILE A 68 3.87 -1.60 0.91
C ILE A 68 3.89 -0.60 2.08
N GLY A 69 3.80 0.71 1.80
CA GLY A 69 3.80 1.73 2.84
C GLY A 69 2.65 1.59 3.84
N ALA A 70 1.44 1.34 3.36
CA ALA A 70 0.27 1.12 4.21
C ALA A 70 0.37 -0.19 5.01
N THR A 71 0.91 -1.26 4.40
CA THR A 71 1.16 -2.54 5.08
C THR A 71 2.17 -2.36 6.22
N LEU A 72 3.30 -1.70 5.96
CA LEU A 72 4.30 -1.40 7.00
C LEU A 72 3.70 -0.56 8.12
N THR A 73 2.86 0.42 7.77
CA THR A 73 2.11 1.22 8.75
C THR A 73 1.19 0.33 9.59
N GLY A 74 0.43 -0.56 8.96
CA GLY A 74 -0.44 -1.53 9.65
C GLY A 74 0.34 -2.45 10.60
N VAL A 75 1.52 -2.93 10.19
CA VAL A 75 2.41 -3.73 11.06
C VAL A 75 2.81 -2.93 12.31
N VAL A 76 3.22 -1.66 12.14
CA VAL A 76 3.61 -0.80 13.27
C VAL A 76 2.44 -0.56 14.22
N PHE A 77 1.22 -0.34 13.69
CA PHE A 77 0.02 -0.20 14.52
C PHE A 77 -0.24 -1.44 15.37
N ILE A 78 -0.26 -2.63 14.74
CA ILE A 78 -0.49 -3.89 15.46
C ILE A 78 0.58 -4.10 16.56
N LEU A 79 1.86 -3.91 16.23
CA LEU A 79 2.94 -4.06 17.22
C LEU A 79 2.86 -3.07 18.39
N THR A 80 2.29 -1.89 18.16
CA THR A 80 2.14 -0.86 19.19
C THR A 80 0.93 -1.15 20.08
N GLU A 81 -0.18 -1.60 19.50
CA GLU A 81 -1.38 -2.04 20.23
C GLU A 81 -1.08 -3.27 21.11
N ASP A 82 -0.31 -4.23 20.60
CA ASP A 82 0.15 -5.42 21.34
C ASP A 82 0.99 -5.07 22.59
N LYS A 83 1.68 -3.92 22.60
CA LYS A 83 2.49 -3.46 23.74
C LYS A 83 1.69 -2.70 24.80
N GLN A 84 0.49 -2.22 24.47
CA GLN A 84 -0.38 -1.48 25.40
C GLN A 84 -1.40 -2.35 26.14
N SER A 85 -1.57 -3.61 25.72
CA SER A 85 -2.37 -4.63 26.43
C SER A 85 -1.52 -5.44 27.43
#